data_AF-A0A812ZT99-F1
#
_entry.id   AF-A0A812ZT99-F1
#
_cell.length_a   1.000
_cell.length_b   1.000
_cell.length_c   1.000
_cell.angle_alpha   90.00
_cell.angle_beta   90.00
_cell.angle_gamma   90.00
#
_symmetry.space_group_name_H-M   'P 1'
#
loop_
_entity.id
_entity.type
_entity.pdbx_description
1 polymer ?
#
loop_
_entity_poly.entity_id
_entity_poly.type
_entity_poly.pdbx_seq_one_letter_code
_entity_poly.pdbx_strand_id
1 'polypeptide(L)'
;MLSTVLVAIAIAGHAESAMDHLQLLQQKVILAPEKQWKRLRGAEPLNWIHFPKCGSSLVNGIIHMPGFCPVLDNVTMSDEIQGWCFLNTWLPQGCQQQCNTDYFLCARPHHPVGNYSSQEGHLVGMFRDPDQRILSGYQGPFSRPTNNTDYIKVVIEGVCDRAAMARIMSLPQRPIHDFAESWKGGMTYQLLAPSDAHMMDPTRRKMTREDAVEAARRVTEGFAFVGITEEWDLSMCLFHKTFGGTCRASDFANTRPTFAGKSAHTNYDTSQLVGWHDDIDEIVYTAALKVFHKNLILLNVSHDTCQDCYRSTIHVAHHRLIVTTILREPIERLRSYYYFGGNGFLPNLTVEHADVGNRAASHQGFKSWLKFRRDFITGNWSYEQFLQQASGKDAGSTSRFMLLRSCCEYETWLGDGSVERAKLALATQFDLVGITERLDEGLVSLGKLYGQTPQQLAAVFRSIPEIFDNSDNKLDWTAEEKALATIVADKSTAIYNFAQEVFQRRAVTLFGSEENMLAAVETFKKLNPDS
;
A
#
# COMPACT_ATOMS: atom_id res chain seq x y z
N MET A 1 19.15 12.80 -41.93
CA MET A 1 19.82 11.57 -42.41
C MET A 1 18.86 10.41 -42.19
N LEU A 2 18.52 9.73 -43.28
CA LEU A 2 17.65 8.56 -43.33
C LEU A 2 18.24 7.38 -42.54
N SER A 3 17.41 6.56 -41.90
CA SER A 3 17.11 5.22 -42.43
C SER A 3 16.18 4.41 -41.54
N THR A 4 15.04 4.10 -42.15
CA THR A 4 14.02 3.11 -41.84
C THR A 4 14.55 1.68 -42.03
N VAL A 5 14.14 0.72 -41.20
CA VAL A 5 14.14 -0.70 -41.57
C VAL A 5 12.78 -1.30 -41.24
N LEU A 6 11.98 -1.48 -42.29
CA LEU A 6 10.84 -2.40 -42.34
C LEU A 6 11.38 -3.79 -42.65
N VAL A 7 10.90 -4.81 -41.94
CA VAL A 7 10.96 -6.20 -42.43
C VAL A 7 9.51 -6.67 -42.60
N ALA A 8 9.13 -6.86 -43.86
CA ALA A 8 7.91 -7.55 -44.26
C ALA A 8 8.27 -9.01 -44.59
N ILE A 9 7.56 -9.97 -43.99
CA ILE A 9 7.52 -11.35 -44.47
C ILE A 9 6.13 -11.55 -45.08
N ALA A 10 6.12 -11.78 -46.39
CA ALA A 10 4.96 -12.22 -47.14
C ALA A 10 4.93 -13.75 -47.13
N ILE A 11 3.81 -14.34 -46.68
CA ILE A 11 3.41 -15.68 -47.08
C ILE A 11 2.08 -15.54 -47.80
N ALA A 12 2.07 -15.95 -49.07
CA ALA A 12 0.91 -15.96 -49.94
C ALA A 12 -0.01 -17.13 -49.58
N GLY A 13 -1.32 -16.86 -49.49
CA GLY A 13 -2.36 -17.88 -49.50
C GLY A 13 -3.64 -17.41 -48.83
N HIS A 14 -4.69 -17.22 -49.63
CA HIS A 14 -6.09 -16.90 -49.27
C HIS A 14 -6.44 -15.39 -49.21
N ALA A 15 -6.57 -14.82 -50.41
CA ALA A 15 -7.12 -13.50 -50.64
C ALA A 15 -8.64 -13.59 -50.85
N GLU A 16 -9.41 -13.21 -49.83
CA GLU A 16 -10.74 -12.58 -49.99
C GLU A 16 -11.24 -11.95 -48.67
N SER A 17 -10.62 -12.24 -47.51
CA SER A 17 -10.96 -11.62 -46.21
C SER A 17 -10.06 -10.43 -45.78
N ALA A 18 -9.04 -10.06 -46.56
CA ALA A 18 -8.01 -9.11 -46.14
C ALA A 18 -8.33 -7.62 -46.44
N MET A 19 -9.33 -7.35 -47.28
CA MET A 19 -9.68 -5.99 -47.70
C MET A 19 -10.40 -5.19 -46.61
N ASP A 20 -11.27 -5.82 -45.81
CA ASP A 20 -11.97 -5.16 -44.69
C ASP A 20 -11.05 -4.85 -43.50
N HIS A 21 -9.97 -5.62 -43.33
CA HIS A 21 -8.98 -5.36 -42.27
C HIS A 21 -7.97 -4.25 -42.63
N LEU A 22 -7.73 -3.99 -43.92
CA LEU A 22 -6.82 -2.94 -44.35
C LEU A 22 -7.43 -1.53 -44.25
N GLN A 23 -8.76 -1.39 -44.38
CA GLN A 23 -9.44 -0.11 -44.11
C GLN A 23 -9.47 0.26 -42.62
N LEU A 24 -9.54 -0.74 -41.72
CA LEU A 24 -9.41 -0.52 -40.27
C LEU A 24 -7.97 -0.19 -39.84
N LEU A 25 -6.96 -0.67 -40.57
CA LEU A 25 -5.54 -0.36 -40.29
C LEU A 25 -5.11 1.04 -40.78
N GLN A 26 -5.78 1.62 -41.77
CA GLN A 26 -5.51 2.99 -42.24
C GLN A 26 -6.20 4.09 -41.42
N GLN A 27 -7.18 3.76 -40.57
CA GLN A 27 -7.65 4.68 -39.52
C GLN A 27 -6.79 4.65 -38.24
N LYS A 28 -5.79 3.76 -38.19
CA LYS A 28 -4.77 3.70 -37.13
C LYS A 28 -3.64 4.73 -37.33
N VAL A 29 -3.85 5.71 -38.20
CA VAL A 29 -3.02 6.91 -38.34
C VAL A 29 -3.24 7.78 -37.11
N ILE A 30 -2.37 7.58 -36.12
CA ILE A 30 -1.92 8.57 -35.13
C ILE A 30 -3.01 9.59 -34.77
N LEU A 31 -3.90 9.21 -33.84
CA LEU A 31 -4.62 10.18 -33.03
C LEU A 31 -3.58 10.89 -32.15
N ALA A 32 -2.95 11.90 -32.74
CA ALA A 32 -1.90 12.69 -32.13
C ALA A 32 -2.36 13.27 -30.77
N PRO A 33 -1.42 13.60 -29.87
CA PRO A 33 -1.65 14.39 -28.66
C PRO A 33 -2.51 15.64 -28.88
N GLU A 34 -2.58 16.13 -30.13
CA GLU A 34 -3.38 17.28 -30.53
C GLU A 34 -4.89 17.15 -30.24
N LYS A 35 -5.43 15.92 -30.14
CA LYS A 35 -6.85 15.71 -29.81
C LYS A 35 -7.15 15.72 -28.31
N GLN A 36 -6.17 15.47 -27.45
CA GLN A 36 -6.39 15.39 -26.01
C GLN A 36 -6.50 16.79 -25.39
N TRP A 37 -5.56 17.68 -25.72
CA TRP A 37 -5.62 19.05 -25.20
C TRP A 37 -6.87 19.80 -25.67
N LYS A 38 -7.37 19.55 -26.90
CA LYS A 38 -8.62 20.15 -27.37
C LYS A 38 -9.82 19.71 -26.52
N ARG A 39 -9.87 18.43 -26.13
CA ARG A 39 -10.93 17.91 -25.25
C ARG A 39 -10.83 18.47 -23.84
N LEU A 40 -9.62 18.54 -23.28
CA LEU A 40 -9.39 19.17 -21.99
C LEU A 40 -9.81 20.64 -22.01
N ARG A 41 -9.33 21.42 -22.99
CA ARG A 41 -9.70 22.84 -23.15
C ARG A 41 -11.19 23.08 -23.33
N GLY A 42 -11.88 22.18 -24.04
CA GLY A 42 -13.33 22.25 -24.20
C GLY A 42 -14.11 21.93 -22.92
N ALA A 43 -13.48 21.20 -21.99
CA ALA A 43 -14.07 20.84 -20.70
C ALA A 43 -13.63 21.77 -19.56
N GLU A 44 -12.61 22.60 -19.74
CA GLU A 44 -12.13 23.57 -18.75
C GLU A 44 -13.14 24.71 -18.50
N PRO A 45 -13.39 25.12 -17.24
CA PRO A 45 -12.88 24.48 -16.02
C PRO A 45 -13.61 23.14 -15.76
N LEU A 46 -12.88 22.08 -15.41
CA LEU A 46 -13.50 20.82 -15.01
C LEU A 46 -14.30 21.04 -13.72
N ASN A 47 -15.56 20.59 -13.73
CA ASN A 47 -16.41 20.60 -12.55
C ASN A 47 -16.63 19.17 -12.06
N TRP A 48 -15.98 18.82 -10.95
CA TRP A 48 -16.06 17.48 -10.40
C TRP A 48 -17.33 17.30 -9.55
N ILE A 49 -18.25 16.47 -10.04
CA ILE A 49 -19.42 16.03 -9.28
C ILE A 49 -19.04 14.78 -8.50
N HIS A 50 -18.71 14.97 -7.23
CA HIS A 50 -18.42 13.86 -6.34
C HIS A 50 -19.72 13.29 -5.76
N PHE A 51 -20.21 12.19 -6.33
CA PHE A 51 -21.27 11.40 -5.71
C PHE A 51 -20.71 10.66 -4.47
N PRO A 52 -21.39 10.71 -3.31
CA PRO A 52 -20.97 9.99 -2.12
C PRO A 52 -20.73 8.51 -2.41
N LYS A 53 -19.56 8.04 -1.98
CA LYS A 53 -19.12 6.64 -2.11
C LYS A 53 -18.82 6.15 -3.53
N CYS A 54 -18.70 7.07 -4.49
CA CYS A 54 -18.22 6.80 -5.84
C CYS A 54 -16.75 7.22 -6.00
N GLY A 55 -15.88 6.83 -5.05
CA GLY A 55 -14.41 7.03 -5.17
C GLY A 55 -13.90 8.46 -5.02
N SER A 56 -13.63 8.87 -3.78
CA SER A 56 -12.96 10.15 -3.47
C SER A 56 -11.56 10.28 -4.09
N SER A 57 -10.91 9.15 -4.43
CA SER A 57 -9.56 9.12 -5.01
C SER A 57 -9.45 9.79 -6.38
N LEU A 58 -10.54 9.99 -7.12
CA LEU A 58 -10.52 10.66 -8.44
C LEU A 58 -9.86 12.04 -8.36
N VAL A 59 -9.94 12.69 -7.19
CA VAL A 59 -9.27 13.96 -6.93
C VAL A 59 -7.79 13.92 -7.31
N ASN A 60 -7.07 12.81 -7.07
CA ASN A 60 -5.65 12.68 -7.40
C ASN A 60 -5.42 12.82 -8.91
N GLY A 61 -6.22 12.12 -9.71
CA GLY A 61 -6.16 12.23 -11.17
C GLY A 61 -6.43 13.66 -11.67
N ILE A 62 -7.34 14.40 -11.01
CA ILE A 62 -7.66 15.78 -11.37
C ILE A 62 -6.53 16.75 -10.99
N ILE A 63 -6.06 16.71 -9.73
CA ILE A 63 -5.07 17.68 -9.24
C ILE A 63 -3.70 17.51 -9.91
N HIS A 64 -3.42 16.30 -10.39
CA HIS A 64 -2.18 15.94 -11.09
C HIS A 64 -2.26 16.18 -12.60
N MET A 65 -3.38 16.70 -13.11
CA MET A 65 -3.44 17.17 -14.50
C MET A 65 -2.47 18.34 -14.72
N PRO A 66 -1.79 18.40 -15.87
CA PRO A 66 -0.84 19.47 -16.15
C PRO A 66 -1.45 20.86 -15.99
N GLY A 67 -0.91 21.65 -15.07
CA GLY A 67 -1.34 23.04 -14.81
C GLY A 67 -2.50 23.19 -13.83
N PHE A 68 -3.17 22.11 -13.41
CA PHE A 68 -4.35 22.19 -12.54
C PHE A 68 -3.97 22.62 -11.12
N CYS A 69 -3.11 21.86 -10.44
CA CYS A 69 -2.67 22.18 -9.08
C CYS A 69 -1.15 22.02 -8.94
N PRO A 70 -0.33 22.94 -9.49
CA PRO A 70 1.13 22.79 -9.54
C PRO A 70 1.79 22.57 -8.17
N VAL A 71 1.20 23.11 -7.09
CA VAL A 71 1.72 22.97 -5.72
C VAL A 71 1.55 21.53 -5.19
N LEU A 72 0.63 20.76 -5.76
CA LEU A 72 0.28 19.40 -5.33
C LEU A 72 0.86 18.32 -6.26
N ASP A 73 1.77 18.69 -7.17
CA ASP A 73 2.25 17.78 -8.23
C ASP A 73 2.98 16.55 -7.68
N ASN A 74 3.45 16.56 -6.43
CA ASN A 74 4.06 15.39 -5.77
C ASN A 74 3.31 14.98 -4.49
N VAL A 75 2.07 15.43 -4.32
CA VAL A 75 1.26 15.17 -3.13
C VAL A 75 0.12 14.24 -3.50
N THR A 76 0.03 13.11 -2.81
CA THR A 76 -1.17 12.26 -2.85
C THR A 76 -2.18 12.77 -1.83
N MET A 77 -3.39 13.05 -2.27
CA MET A 77 -4.52 13.35 -1.39
C MET A 77 -5.09 12.04 -0.86
N SER A 78 -4.79 11.75 0.41
CA SER A 78 -5.27 10.58 1.14
C SER A 78 -5.74 10.92 2.55
N ASP A 79 -6.50 10.01 3.13
CA ASP A 79 -6.89 10.07 4.55
C ASP A 79 -5.69 9.98 5.51
N GLU A 80 -4.63 9.25 5.13
CA GLU A 80 -3.39 9.18 5.89
C GLU A 80 -2.67 10.52 5.97
N ILE A 81 -2.59 11.24 4.84
CA ILE A 81 -1.82 12.49 4.74
C ILE A 81 -2.65 13.69 5.24
N GLN A 82 -3.90 13.80 4.78
CA GLN A 82 -4.74 14.98 4.99
C GLN A 82 -5.88 14.74 6.00
N GLY A 83 -6.02 13.52 6.52
CA GLY A 83 -7.10 13.14 7.41
C GLY A 83 -8.37 12.68 6.70
N TRP A 84 -9.26 12.00 7.43
CA TRP A 84 -10.40 11.28 6.85
C TRP A 84 -11.45 12.13 6.12
N CYS A 85 -11.54 13.42 6.47
CA CYS A 85 -12.45 14.38 5.84
C CYS A 85 -11.72 15.37 4.92
N PHE A 86 -10.55 14.98 4.38
CA PHE A 86 -9.73 15.89 3.59
C PHE A 86 -10.48 16.59 2.46
N LEU A 87 -11.46 15.93 1.81
CA LEU A 87 -12.24 16.59 0.75
C LEU A 87 -13.12 17.72 1.29
N ASN A 88 -13.69 17.57 2.48
CA ASN A 88 -14.56 18.58 3.09
C ASN A 88 -13.76 19.80 3.59
N THR A 89 -12.48 19.62 3.90
CA THR A 89 -11.59 20.72 4.31
C THR A 89 -10.88 21.35 3.12
N TRP A 90 -10.32 20.51 2.23
CA TRP A 90 -9.49 20.95 1.13
C TRP A 90 -10.28 21.63 0.02
N LEU A 91 -11.38 21.04 -0.49
CA LEU A 91 -12.12 21.65 -1.60
C LEU A 91 -12.61 23.08 -1.29
N PRO A 92 -13.19 23.37 -0.10
CA PRO A 92 -13.68 24.72 0.19
C PRO A 92 -12.59 25.74 0.57
N GLN A 93 -11.42 25.29 1.06
CA GLN A 93 -10.41 26.18 1.65
C GLN A 93 -9.06 26.13 0.94
N GLY A 94 -8.53 24.93 0.72
CA GLY A 94 -7.19 24.72 0.15
C GLY A 94 -7.17 24.76 -1.38
N CYS A 95 -8.22 24.24 -2.04
CA CYS A 95 -8.24 24.08 -3.49
C CYS A 95 -8.06 25.41 -4.24
N GLN A 96 -8.77 26.47 -3.85
CA GLN A 96 -8.65 27.78 -4.50
C GLN A 96 -7.25 28.40 -4.34
N GLN A 97 -6.50 28.01 -3.31
CA GLN A 97 -5.15 28.52 -3.03
C GLN A 97 -4.05 27.68 -3.72
N GLN A 98 -4.35 26.42 -4.01
CA GLN A 98 -3.36 25.44 -4.50
C GLN A 98 -3.58 25.06 -5.97
N CYS A 99 -4.73 25.41 -6.53
CA CYS A 99 -5.15 25.06 -7.88
C CYS A 99 -5.52 26.31 -8.71
N ASN A 100 -5.40 26.18 -10.02
CA ASN A 100 -5.88 27.17 -10.98
C ASN A 100 -7.38 26.96 -11.24
N THR A 101 -8.19 27.92 -10.78
CA THR A 101 -9.66 27.86 -10.93
C THR A 101 -10.15 28.03 -12.36
N ASP A 102 -9.29 28.49 -13.28
CA ASP A 102 -9.61 28.51 -14.71
C ASP A 102 -9.63 27.10 -15.32
N TYR A 103 -8.96 26.14 -14.67
CA TYR A 103 -8.87 24.76 -15.13
C TYR A 103 -9.69 23.79 -14.29
N PHE A 104 -9.84 24.05 -12.99
CA PHE A 104 -10.58 23.19 -12.08
C PHE A 104 -11.46 23.99 -11.13
N LEU A 105 -12.77 23.75 -11.19
CA LEU A 105 -13.72 24.37 -10.28
C LEU A 105 -13.68 23.67 -8.92
N CYS A 106 -13.24 24.41 -7.90
CA CYS A 106 -13.21 23.97 -6.50
C CYS A 106 -14.62 23.94 -5.87
N ALA A 107 -15.51 23.12 -6.40
CA ALA A 107 -16.86 22.94 -5.88
C ALA A 107 -16.83 22.16 -4.55
N ARG A 108 -17.79 22.44 -3.67
CA ARG A 108 -17.95 21.68 -2.43
C ARG A 108 -18.31 20.22 -2.77
N PRO A 109 -17.75 19.23 -2.06
CA PRO A 109 -18.08 17.83 -2.31
C PRO A 109 -19.56 17.57 -2.00
N HIS A 110 -20.17 16.64 -2.74
CA HIS A 110 -21.54 16.16 -2.51
C HIS A 110 -22.64 17.22 -2.72
N HIS A 111 -22.31 18.40 -3.26
CA HIS A 111 -23.30 19.40 -3.64
C HIS A 111 -23.94 19.10 -5.00
N PRO A 112 -25.20 19.50 -5.20
CA PRO A 112 -25.85 19.36 -6.50
C PRO A 112 -25.19 20.22 -7.60
N VAL A 113 -25.37 19.80 -8.85
CA VAL A 113 -24.91 20.52 -10.06
C VAL A 113 -25.50 21.93 -10.12
N GLY A 114 -26.73 22.13 -9.64
CA GLY A 114 -27.42 23.41 -9.72
C GLY A 114 -27.74 23.80 -11.16
N ASN A 115 -27.15 24.89 -11.64
CA ASN A 115 -27.37 25.39 -13.01
C ASN A 115 -26.68 24.49 -14.06
N TYR A 116 -27.33 23.39 -14.44
CA TYR A 116 -26.80 22.43 -15.41
C TYR A 116 -26.37 23.09 -16.73
N SER A 117 -27.15 24.03 -17.27
CA SER A 117 -26.86 24.62 -18.58
C SER A 117 -25.52 25.36 -18.63
N SER A 118 -25.02 25.90 -17.51
CA SER A 118 -23.70 26.53 -17.45
C SER A 118 -22.56 25.56 -17.18
N GLN A 119 -22.86 24.28 -16.94
CA GLN A 119 -21.90 23.23 -16.59
C GLN A 119 -21.86 22.11 -17.64
N GLU A 120 -22.78 22.14 -18.61
CA GLU A 120 -22.84 21.18 -19.71
C GLU A 120 -21.51 21.15 -20.48
N GLY A 121 -20.92 19.96 -20.61
CA GLY A 121 -19.61 19.77 -21.23
C GLY A 121 -18.42 19.97 -20.30
N HIS A 122 -18.65 20.35 -19.04
CA HIS A 122 -17.61 20.57 -18.02
C HIS A 122 -17.64 19.53 -16.88
N LEU A 123 -18.73 18.77 -16.77
CA LEU A 123 -18.93 17.84 -15.65
C LEU A 123 -18.01 16.61 -15.79
N VAL A 124 -17.34 16.26 -14.69
CA VAL A 124 -16.60 15.01 -14.56
C VAL A 124 -17.06 14.27 -13.31
N GLY A 125 -17.19 12.95 -13.38
CA GLY A 125 -17.65 12.17 -12.23
C GLY A 125 -17.38 10.69 -12.35
N MET A 126 -17.32 10.05 -11.18
CA MET A 126 -17.33 8.59 -11.04
C MET A 126 -18.72 8.17 -10.60
N PHE A 127 -19.24 7.14 -11.24
CA PHE A 127 -20.52 6.52 -10.90
C PHE A 127 -20.26 5.15 -10.27
N ARG A 128 -21.25 4.61 -9.57
CA ARG A 128 -21.16 3.34 -8.88
C ARG A 128 -22.50 2.64 -8.97
N ASP A 129 -22.47 1.32 -8.99
CA ASP A 129 -23.67 0.51 -8.80
C ASP A 129 -24.45 1.03 -7.57
N PRO A 130 -25.76 1.34 -7.72
CA PRO A 130 -26.50 1.99 -6.65
C PRO A 130 -26.54 1.18 -5.36
N ASP A 131 -26.67 -0.15 -5.43
CA ASP A 131 -26.74 -1.01 -4.24
C ASP A 131 -25.38 -1.08 -3.55
N GLN A 132 -24.29 -1.17 -4.32
CA GLN A 132 -22.93 -1.06 -3.81
C GLN A 132 -22.66 0.32 -3.16
N ARG A 133 -23.20 1.40 -3.74
CA ARG A 133 -23.12 2.77 -3.20
C ARG A 133 -23.82 2.88 -1.84
N ILE A 134 -25.03 2.32 -1.73
CA ILE A 134 -25.80 2.27 -0.48
C ILE A 134 -25.05 1.49 0.59
N LEU A 135 -24.54 0.29 0.28
CA LEU A 135 -23.78 -0.52 1.24
C LEU A 135 -22.48 0.16 1.68
N SER A 136 -21.77 0.81 0.76
CA SER A 136 -20.59 1.60 1.09
C SER A 136 -20.92 2.80 1.98
N GLY A 137 -22.08 3.42 1.76
CA GLY A 137 -22.67 4.46 2.60
C GLY A 137 -22.94 3.95 4.01
N TYR A 138 -23.58 2.79 4.09
CA TYR A 138 -24.02 2.15 5.33
C TYR A 138 -22.85 1.80 6.25
N GLN A 139 -21.72 1.34 5.70
CA GLN A 139 -20.53 1.02 6.49
C GLN A 139 -19.80 2.28 7.02
N GLY A 140 -20.18 3.47 6.55
CA GLY A 140 -19.59 4.74 6.96
C GLY A 140 -20.31 5.44 8.13
N PRO A 141 -20.02 6.73 8.36
CA PRO A 141 -20.65 7.54 9.40
C PRO A 141 -22.10 7.91 9.05
N PHE A 142 -22.51 7.72 7.80
CA PHE A 142 -23.81 8.09 7.28
C PHE A 142 -24.96 7.19 7.76
N SER A 143 -24.67 5.98 8.25
CA SER A 143 -25.67 5.07 8.81
C SER A 143 -26.06 5.38 10.24
N ARG A 144 -25.46 6.39 10.86
CA ARG A 144 -25.73 6.76 12.24
C ARG A 144 -26.98 7.67 12.30
N PRO A 145 -27.67 7.78 13.46
CA PRO A 145 -28.88 8.59 13.60
C PRO A 145 -28.65 10.06 13.21
N THR A 146 -29.54 10.61 12.37
CA THR A 146 -29.43 11.95 11.77
C THR A 146 -29.85 13.08 12.70
N ASN A 147 -30.49 12.78 13.83
CA ASN A 147 -30.96 13.75 14.83
C ASN A 147 -29.86 14.21 15.80
N ASN A 148 -28.61 13.76 15.60
CA ASN A 148 -27.48 14.14 16.43
C ASN A 148 -26.88 15.46 15.90
N THR A 149 -26.71 16.45 16.78
CA THR A 149 -26.08 17.75 16.45
C THR A 149 -24.65 17.61 15.93
N ASP A 150 -23.89 16.61 16.40
CA ASP A 150 -22.56 16.29 15.85
C ASP A 150 -22.68 15.76 14.42
N TYR A 151 -23.72 14.98 14.10
CA TYR A 151 -23.97 14.50 12.74
C TYR A 151 -24.22 15.68 11.78
N ILE A 152 -25.04 16.64 12.18
CA ILE A 152 -25.31 17.83 11.36
C ILE A 152 -23.99 18.60 11.13
N LYS A 153 -23.24 18.90 12.20
CA LYS A 153 -21.98 19.64 12.07
C LYS A 153 -20.94 18.93 11.20
N VAL A 154 -20.75 17.63 11.42
CA VAL A 154 -19.66 16.90 10.77
C VAL A 154 -20.03 16.44 9.36
N VAL A 155 -21.26 15.99 9.17
CA VAL A 155 -21.71 15.35 7.93
C VAL A 155 -22.43 16.32 7.00
N ILE A 156 -23.18 17.30 7.54
CA ILE A 156 -23.94 18.29 6.75
C ILE A 156 -23.15 19.58 6.58
N GLU A 157 -22.60 20.14 7.66
CA GLU A 157 -21.83 21.39 7.59
C GLU A 157 -20.37 21.14 7.15
N GLY A 158 -19.93 19.87 7.12
CA GLY A 158 -18.59 19.48 6.66
C GLY A 158 -17.47 19.80 7.66
N VAL A 159 -17.79 20.05 8.93
CA VAL A 159 -16.79 20.35 9.97
C VAL A 159 -15.99 19.08 10.30
N CYS A 160 -14.70 19.08 9.96
CA CYS A 160 -13.80 17.95 10.26
C CYS A 160 -13.33 17.97 11.71
N ASP A 161 -14.17 17.51 12.65
CA ASP A 161 -13.81 17.26 14.04
C ASP A 161 -13.62 15.75 14.28
N ARG A 162 -12.38 15.32 14.54
CA ARG A 162 -12.05 13.91 14.82
C ARG A 162 -12.76 13.38 16.06
N ALA A 163 -12.93 14.19 17.10
CA ALA A 163 -13.60 13.78 18.33
C ALA A 163 -15.11 13.62 18.09
N ALA A 164 -15.74 14.58 17.41
CA ALA A 164 -17.14 14.45 16.99
C ALA A 164 -17.36 13.23 16.10
N MET A 165 -16.42 12.97 15.19
CA MET A 165 -16.50 11.82 14.32
C MET A 165 -16.36 10.48 15.07
N ALA A 166 -15.44 10.39 16.04
CA ALA A 166 -15.34 9.23 16.90
C ALA A 166 -16.64 8.99 17.68
N ARG A 167 -17.30 10.05 18.18
CA ARG A 167 -18.62 9.97 18.82
C ARG A 167 -19.68 9.46 17.85
N ILE A 168 -19.76 10.00 16.63
CA ILE A 168 -20.70 9.53 15.59
C ILE A 168 -20.48 8.05 15.29
N MET A 169 -19.24 7.61 15.10
CA MET A 169 -18.91 6.22 14.79
C MET A 169 -19.22 5.26 15.94
N SER A 170 -19.32 5.74 17.18
CA SER A 170 -19.73 4.95 18.34
C SER A 170 -21.25 4.76 18.48
N LEU A 171 -22.06 5.56 17.78
CA LEU A 171 -23.52 5.42 17.80
C LEU A 171 -23.95 4.13 17.12
N PRO A 172 -25.08 3.50 17.47
CA PRO A 172 -25.60 2.35 16.72
C PRO A 172 -25.90 2.73 15.27
N GLN A 173 -25.70 1.80 14.33
CA GLN A 173 -26.19 1.98 12.96
C GLN A 173 -27.72 1.89 12.96
N ARG A 174 -28.38 2.71 12.15
CA ARG A 174 -29.82 2.58 11.90
C ARG A 174 -30.11 1.30 11.09
N PRO A 175 -31.34 0.79 11.08
CA PRO A 175 -31.71 -0.34 10.22
C PRO A 175 -31.32 -0.07 8.75
N ILE A 176 -30.78 -1.08 8.07
CA ILE A 176 -30.24 -0.92 6.72
C ILE A 176 -31.31 -0.46 5.71
N HIS A 177 -32.54 -0.95 5.84
CA HIS A 177 -33.66 -0.53 4.98
C HIS A 177 -34.02 0.94 5.18
N ASP A 178 -34.10 1.41 6.43
CA ASP A 178 -34.32 2.82 6.73
C ASP A 178 -33.20 3.68 6.14
N PHE A 179 -31.96 3.18 6.18
CA PHE A 179 -30.83 3.85 5.55
C PHE A 179 -30.96 3.94 4.04
N ALA A 180 -31.24 2.80 3.41
CA ALA A 180 -31.35 2.66 1.98
C ALA A 180 -32.47 3.56 1.42
N GLU A 181 -33.66 3.52 2.02
CA GLU A 181 -34.80 4.38 1.65
C GLU A 181 -34.48 5.88 1.76
N SER A 182 -33.74 6.29 2.80
CA SER A 182 -33.35 7.69 2.96
C SER A 182 -32.30 8.14 1.95
N TRP A 183 -31.51 7.22 1.39
CA TRP A 183 -30.43 7.48 0.42
C TRP A 183 -30.81 7.21 -1.03
N LYS A 184 -32.01 6.67 -1.25
CA LYS A 184 -32.57 6.33 -2.56
C LYS A 184 -32.56 7.54 -3.50
N GLY A 185 -32.16 7.34 -4.76
CA GLY A 185 -32.12 8.41 -5.76
C GLY A 185 -31.08 9.50 -5.43
N GLY A 186 -29.97 9.14 -4.77
CA GLY A 186 -28.95 10.10 -4.32
C GLY A 186 -28.16 10.73 -5.48
N MET A 187 -27.80 9.93 -6.49
CA MET A 187 -27.13 10.43 -7.70
C MET A 187 -28.09 11.30 -8.52
N THR A 188 -29.32 10.83 -8.68
CA THR A 188 -30.41 11.57 -9.33
C THR A 188 -30.61 12.94 -8.67
N TYR A 189 -30.65 12.97 -7.33
CA TYR A 189 -30.81 14.20 -6.56
C TYR A 189 -29.69 15.20 -6.83
N GLN A 190 -28.42 14.79 -6.75
CA GLN A 190 -27.29 15.71 -6.99
C GLN A 190 -27.27 16.25 -8.41
N LEU A 191 -27.80 15.52 -9.39
CA LEU A 191 -27.85 16.00 -10.77
C LEU A 191 -28.94 17.05 -11.02
N LEU A 192 -29.99 17.10 -10.20
CA LEU A 192 -31.19 17.91 -10.45
C LEU A 192 -31.50 18.96 -9.40
N ALA A 193 -31.07 18.75 -8.16
CA ALA A 193 -31.36 19.66 -7.06
C ALA A 193 -30.67 21.02 -7.26
N PRO A 194 -31.23 22.10 -6.69
CA PRO A 194 -30.58 23.40 -6.70
C PRO A 194 -29.28 23.36 -5.89
N SER A 195 -28.34 24.26 -6.22
CA SER A 195 -26.96 24.23 -5.70
C SER A 195 -26.82 24.40 -4.19
N ASP A 196 -27.81 25.01 -3.54
CA ASP A 196 -27.90 25.23 -2.10
C ASP A 196 -28.47 24.03 -1.33
N ALA A 197 -29.02 23.04 -2.03
CA ALA A 197 -29.61 21.88 -1.39
C ALA A 197 -28.56 20.85 -0.95
N HIS A 198 -28.86 20.11 0.12
CA HIS A 198 -27.95 19.11 0.67
C HIS A 198 -28.51 17.70 0.50
N MET A 199 -27.75 16.78 -0.11
CA MET A 199 -28.20 15.42 -0.40
C MET A 199 -28.58 14.62 0.86
N MET A 200 -28.01 14.99 2.02
CA MET A 200 -28.28 14.33 3.30
C MET A 200 -29.42 14.95 4.11
N ASP A 201 -30.09 15.97 3.58
CA ASP A 201 -31.23 16.59 4.25
C ASP A 201 -32.39 15.57 4.34
N PRO A 202 -32.87 15.21 5.54
CA PRO A 202 -33.99 14.27 5.71
C PRO A 202 -35.30 14.80 5.13
N THR A 203 -35.40 16.12 4.91
CA THR A 203 -36.57 16.79 4.32
C THR A 203 -36.47 16.95 2.79
N ARG A 204 -35.39 16.44 2.18
CA ARG A 204 -35.20 16.55 0.72
C ARG A 204 -36.37 15.91 -0.02
N ARG A 205 -36.73 16.51 -1.16
CA ARG A 205 -37.70 15.94 -2.11
C ARG A 205 -37.28 14.51 -2.48
N LYS A 206 -38.22 13.56 -2.45
CA LYS A 206 -38.00 12.22 -2.99
C LYS A 206 -37.93 12.29 -4.52
N MET A 207 -36.91 11.66 -5.11
CA MET A 207 -36.75 11.62 -6.56
C MET A 207 -37.73 10.63 -7.17
N THR A 208 -38.29 11.00 -8.32
CA THR A 208 -39.20 10.15 -9.11
C THR A 208 -38.45 9.49 -10.27
N ARG A 209 -39.16 8.66 -11.03
CA ARG A 209 -38.60 8.04 -12.23
C ARG A 209 -38.35 9.07 -13.35
N GLU A 210 -39.21 10.08 -13.46
CA GLU A 210 -39.07 11.18 -14.42
C GLU A 210 -37.81 12.01 -14.10
N ASP A 211 -37.54 12.24 -12.82
CA ASP A 211 -36.29 12.85 -12.36
C ASP A 211 -35.09 12.01 -12.80
N ALA A 212 -35.13 10.69 -12.59
CA ALA A 212 -34.04 9.81 -13.00
C ALA A 212 -33.80 9.82 -14.51
N VAL A 213 -34.85 9.94 -15.33
CA VAL A 213 -34.74 10.06 -16.79
C VAL A 213 -34.04 11.37 -17.19
N GLU A 214 -34.40 12.49 -16.58
CA GLU A 214 -33.74 13.78 -16.84
C GLU A 214 -32.29 13.77 -16.33
N ALA A 215 -32.02 13.18 -15.17
CA ALA A 215 -30.67 12.99 -14.66
C ALA A 215 -29.82 12.11 -15.61
N ALA A 216 -30.37 11.02 -16.14
CA ALA A 216 -29.73 10.17 -17.13
C ALA A 216 -29.43 10.92 -18.45
N ARG A 217 -30.33 11.81 -18.89
CA ARG A 217 -30.07 12.71 -20.03
C ARG A 217 -28.86 13.60 -19.76
N ARG A 218 -28.80 14.25 -18.59
CA ARG A 218 -27.66 15.09 -18.18
C ARG A 218 -26.33 14.33 -18.15
N VAL A 219 -26.33 13.06 -17.70
CA VAL A 219 -25.13 12.20 -17.76
C VAL A 219 -24.71 11.93 -19.20
N THR A 220 -25.68 11.67 -20.08
CA THR A 220 -25.42 11.32 -21.48
C THR A 220 -24.90 12.50 -22.30
N GLU A 221 -25.40 13.69 -22.03
CA GLU A 221 -25.17 14.88 -22.87
C GLU A 221 -24.19 15.88 -22.25
N GLY A 222 -24.12 15.98 -20.92
CA GLY A 222 -23.41 17.08 -20.24
C GLY A 222 -22.11 16.71 -19.54
N PHE A 223 -21.73 15.44 -19.46
CA PHE A 223 -20.46 15.05 -18.86
C PHE A 223 -19.33 15.02 -19.89
N ALA A 224 -18.24 15.70 -19.58
CA ALA A 224 -16.97 15.58 -20.29
C ALA A 224 -16.29 14.23 -20.02
N PHE A 225 -16.50 13.69 -18.82
CA PHE A 225 -15.95 12.39 -18.42
C PHE A 225 -16.89 11.66 -17.46
N VAL A 226 -17.11 10.38 -17.74
CA VAL A 226 -17.89 9.45 -16.93
C VAL A 226 -17.02 8.22 -16.68
N GLY A 227 -16.68 7.97 -15.41
CA GLY A 227 -16.03 6.74 -14.97
C GLY A 227 -16.94 5.87 -14.11
N ILE A 228 -16.56 4.61 -13.93
CA ILE A 228 -17.29 3.58 -13.18
C ILE A 228 -16.39 3.06 -12.07
N THR A 229 -16.89 3.06 -10.84
CA THR A 229 -16.11 2.73 -9.64
C THR A 229 -15.67 1.26 -9.66
N GLU A 230 -16.55 0.38 -10.15
CA GLU A 230 -16.31 -1.06 -10.34
C GLU A 230 -15.19 -1.33 -11.36
N GLU A 231 -14.97 -0.40 -12.29
CA GLU A 231 -13.96 -0.44 -13.35
C GLU A 231 -12.92 0.67 -13.11
N TRP A 232 -12.45 0.82 -11.86
CA TRP A 232 -11.61 1.93 -11.42
C TRP A 232 -10.39 2.14 -12.32
N ASP A 233 -9.64 1.07 -12.57
CA ASP A 233 -8.38 1.13 -13.32
C ASP A 233 -8.61 1.53 -14.78
N LEU A 234 -9.66 1.01 -15.41
CA LEU A 234 -10.05 1.43 -16.77
C LEU A 234 -10.58 2.86 -16.78
N SER A 235 -11.30 3.28 -15.74
CA SER A 235 -11.80 4.65 -15.61
C SER A 235 -10.66 5.66 -15.50
N MET A 236 -9.61 5.36 -14.73
CA MET A 236 -8.46 6.25 -14.65
C MET A 236 -7.66 6.29 -15.94
N CYS A 237 -7.44 5.14 -16.57
CA CYS A 237 -6.83 5.11 -17.90
C CYS A 237 -7.65 5.91 -18.93
N LEU A 238 -8.98 5.75 -18.92
CA LEU A 238 -9.90 6.50 -19.79
C LEU A 238 -9.81 8.01 -19.53
N PHE A 239 -9.74 8.43 -18.26
CA PHE A 239 -9.58 9.83 -17.87
C PHE A 239 -8.32 10.43 -18.53
N HIS A 240 -7.17 9.77 -18.38
CA HIS A 240 -5.91 10.23 -19.00
C HIS A 240 -5.92 10.11 -20.53
N LYS A 241 -6.64 9.14 -21.11
CA LYS A 241 -6.81 9.08 -22.57
C LYS A 241 -7.71 10.20 -23.11
N THR A 242 -8.68 10.63 -22.30
CA THR A 242 -9.62 11.71 -22.64
C THR A 242 -8.93 13.06 -22.61
N PHE A 243 -8.26 13.38 -21.50
CA PHE A 243 -7.73 14.71 -21.23
C PHE A 243 -6.21 14.84 -21.38
N GLY A 244 -5.47 13.74 -21.43
CA GLY A 244 -4.00 13.72 -21.40
C GLY A 244 -3.47 13.55 -19.97
N GLY A 245 -2.25 14.04 -19.74
CA GLY A 245 -1.55 13.86 -18.46
C GLY A 245 -0.88 12.49 -18.34
N THR A 246 0.03 12.38 -17.38
CA THR A 246 0.74 11.12 -17.09
C THR A 246 -0.01 10.40 -15.97
N CYS A 247 -0.30 9.11 -16.17
CA CYS A 247 -0.85 8.27 -15.12
C CYS A 247 0.14 8.14 -13.94
N ARG A 248 -0.37 8.07 -12.72
CA ARG A 248 0.41 7.92 -11.48
C ARG A 248 -0.19 6.83 -10.62
N ALA A 249 0.61 6.16 -9.79
CA ALA A 249 0.06 5.14 -8.88
C ALA A 249 -0.99 5.70 -7.92
N SER A 250 -0.86 6.97 -7.53
CA SER A 250 -1.86 7.66 -6.69
C SER A 250 -3.25 7.67 -7.31
N ASP A 251 -3.36 7.63 -8.63
CA ASP A 251 -4.62 7.62 -9.37
C ASP A 251 -5.35 6.27 -9.20
N PHE A 252 -4.58 5.19 -9.06
CA PHE A 252 -5.07 3.82 -8.90
C PHE A 252 -5.22 3.41 -7.44
N ALA A 253 -4.74 4.23 -6.51
CA ALA A 253 -4.82 3.95 -5.08
C ALA A 253 -6.24 4.24 -4.53
N ASN A 254 -6.72 3.33 -3.67
CA ASN A 254 -7.85 3.65 -2.81
C ASN A 254 -7.36 4.51 -1.63
N THR A 255 -7.29 5.82 -1.82
CA THR A 255 -6.79 6.77 -0.83
C THR A 255 -7.81 7.12 0.26
N ARG A 256 -8.98 6.45 0.24
CA ARG A 256 -10.03 6.61 1.23
C ARG A 256 -10.86 5.32 1.38
N PRO A 257 -10.27 4.23 1.87
CA PRO A 257 -11.00 2.99 2.08
C PRO A 257 -12.12 3.20 3.09
N THR A 258 -13.27 2.53 2.90
CA THR A 258 -14.41 2.69 3.82
C THR A 258 -14.11 2.10 5.20
N PHE A 259 -13.29 1.05 5.27
CA PHE A 259 -12.77 0.46 6.50
C PHE A 259 -11.46 -0.29 6.20
N ALA A 260 -10.67 -0.57 7.24
CA ALA A 260 -9.38 -1.25 7.11
C ALA A 260 -9.53 -2.63 6.45
N GLY A 261 -8.69 -2.92 5.45
CA GLY A 261 -8.69 -4.19 4.72
C GLY A 261 -9.69 -4.28 3.57
N LYS A 262 -10.55 -3.28 3.35
CA LYS A 262 -11.41 -3.26 2.15
C LYS A 262 -10.60 -2.85 0.92
N SER A 263 -10.37 -3.79 0.01
CA SER A 263 -9.79 -3.47 -1.30
C SER A 263 -10.81 -2.74 -2.19
N ALA A 264 -10.32 -1.97 -3.16
CA ALA A 264 -11.16 -1.34 -4.18
C ALA A 264 -11.91 -2.37 -5.05
N HIS A 265 -11.35 -3.58 -5.20
CA HIS A 265 -11.86 -4.62 -6.10
C HIS A 265 -12.88 -5.57 -5.45
N THR A 266 -13.09 -5.46 -4.14
CA THR A 266 -14.05 -6.34 -3.46
C THR A 266 -15.39 -5.64 -3.43
N ASN A 267 -16.42 -6.23 -4.03
CA ASN A 267 -17.80 -5.76 -3.89
C ASN A 267 -18.35 -6.05 -2.48
N TYR A 268 -19.39 -5.32 -2.09
CA TYR A 268 -20.21 -5.63 -0.93
C TYR A 268 -21.21 -6.74 -1.26
N ASP A 269 -21.55 -7.55 -0.27
CA ASP A 269 -22.60 -8.55 -0.39
C ASP A 269 -23.98 -7.87 -0.38
N THR A 270 -24.64 -7.83 -1.54
CA THR A 270 -25.94 -7.19 -1.73
C THR A 270 -27.10 -7.96 -1.11
N SER A 271 -26.89 -9.22 -0.68
CA SER A 271 -27.94 -9.97 0.03
C SER A 271 -28.37 -9.29 1.35
N GLN A 272 -27.50 -8.46 1.93
CA GLN A 272 -27.79 -7.62 3.09
C GLN A 272 -28.95 -6.63 2.88
N LEU A 273 -29.27 -6.30 1.62
CA LEU A 273 -30.38 -5.43 1.26
C LEU A 273 -31.72 -6.17 1.19
N VAL A 274 -31.75 -7.50 1.33
CA VAL A 274 -32.98 -8.31 1.41
C VAL A 274 -33.96 -8.01 0.25
N GLY A 275 -33.42 -7.91 -0.97
CA GLY A 275 -34.20 -7.62 -2.18
C GLY A 275 -34.55 -6.15 -2.40
N TRP A 276 -34.13 -5.25 -1.51
CA TRP A 276 -34.18 -3.81 -1.75
C TRP A 276 -33.20 -3.42 -2.87
N HIS A 277 -33.62 -2.48 -3.72
CA HIS A 277 -32.84 -1.97 -4.84
C HIS A 277 -33.15 -0.48 -5.10
N ASP A 278 -32.13 0.33 -5.40
CA ASP A 278 -32.31 1.74 -5.78
C ASP A 278 -32.67 1.89 -7.26
N ASP A 279 -33.92 1.52 -7.60
CA ASP A 279 -34.45 1.57 -8.96
C ASP A 279 -34.46 2.98 -9.60
N ILE A 280 -34.32 4.03 -8.80
CA ILE A 280 -34.21 5.42 -9.27
C ILE A 280 -32.80 5.69 -9.78
N ASP A 281 -31.78 5.45 -8.96
CA ASP A 281 -30.39 5.67 -9.36
C ASP A 281 -29.89 4.63 -10.39
N GLU A 282 -30.53 3.46 -10.49
CA GLU A 282 -30.22 2.44 -11.51
C GLU A 282 -30.36 2.99 -12.94
N ILE A 283 -31.34 3.86 -13.18
CA ILE A 283 -31.55 4.51 -14.48
C ILE A 283 -30.37 5.42 -14.83
N VAL A 284 -29.87 6.18 -13.85
CA VAL A 284 -28.71 7.08 -14.00
C VAL A 284 -27.43 6.27 -14.19
N TYR A 285 -27.24 5.22 -13.39
CA TYR A 285 -26.07 4.34 -13.49
C TYR A 285 -26.03 3.60 -14.83
N THR A 286 -27.17 3.10 -15.32
CA THR A 286 -27.29 2.50 -16.65
C THR A 286 -26.89 3.48 -17.76
N ALA A 287 -27.26 4.76 -17.65
CA ALA A 287 -26.82 5.78 -18.60
C ALA A 287 -25.31 6.03 -18.50
N ALA A 288 -24.77 6.09 -17.29
CA ALA A 288 -23.33 6.24 -17.06
C ALA A 288 -22.53 5.09 -17.69
N LEU A 289 -22.95 3.83 -17.49
CA LEU A 289 -22.34 2.65 -18.10
C LEU A 289 -22.32 2.73 -19.64
N LYS A 290 -23.41 3.20 -20.25
CA LYS A 290 -23.47 3.40 -21.71
C LYS A 290 -22.45 4.43 -22.19
N VAL A 291 -22.34 5.58 -21.51
CA VAL A 291 -21.35 6.61 -21.83
C VAL A 291 -19.93 6.08 -21.65
N PHE A 292 -19.67 5.41 -20.53
CA PHE A 292 -18.37 4.81 -20.21
C PHE A 292 -17.93 3.81 -21.29
N HIS A 293 -18.75 2.80 -21.61
CA HIS A 293 -18.41 1.80 -22.63
C HIS A 293 -18.26 2.40 -24.03
N LYS A 294 -19.13 3.37 -24.40
CA LYS A 294 -18.98 4.12 -25.65
C LYS A 294 -17.61 4.80 -25.72
N ASN A 295 -17.18 5.42 -24.62
CA ASN A 295 -15.90 6.11 -24.56
C ASN A 295 -14.71 5.15 -24.53
N LEU A 296 -14.82 3.98 -23.90
CA LEU A 296 -13.80 2.93 -23.99
C LEU A 296 -13.53 2.54 -25.45
N ILE A 297 -14.60 2.29 -26.21
CA ILE A 297 -14.51 1.93 -27.63
C ILE A 297 -13.93 3.09 -28.44
N LEU A 298 -14.49 4.29 -28.29
CA LEU A 298 -14.08 5.48 -29.04
C LEU A 298 -12.60 5.84 -28.84
N LEU A 299 -12.07 5.60 -27.63
CA LEU A 299 -10.70 5.92 -27.26
C LEU A 299 -9.75 4.72 -27.29
N ASN A 300 -10.24 3.56 -27.73
CA ASN A 300 -9.50 2.30 -27.72
C ASN A 300 -8.83 2.04 -26.36
N VAL A 301 -9.66 2.08 -25.31
CA VAL A 301 -9.28 1.83 -23.92
C VAL A 301 -9.73 0.41 -23.53
N SER A 302 -8.75 -0.39 -23.15
CA SER A 302 -8.87 -1.75 -22.63
C SER A 302 -7.69 -2.00 -21.70
N HIS A 303 -7.74 -3.06 -20.87
CA HIS A 303 -6.64 -3.39 -19.97
C HIS A 303 -5.29 -3.54 -20.70
N ASP A 304 -5.29 -4.10 -21.92
CA ASP A 304 -4.08 -4.26 -22.73
C ASP A 304 -3.52 -2.91 -23.20
N THR A 305 -4.38 -2.00 -23.66
CA THR A 305 -3.95 -0.65 -24.10
C THR A 305 -3.59 0.28 -22.94
N CYS A 306 -3.97 -0.10 -21.72
CA CYS A 306 -3.71 0.64 -20.48
C CYS A 306 -2.49 0.14 -19.71
N GLN A 307 -1.76 -0.86 -20.21
CA GLN A 307 -0.60 -1.41 -19.51
C GLN A 307 0.45 -0.36 -19.16
N ASP A 308 0.67 0.66 -19.99
CA ASP A 308 1.61 1.75 -19.66
C ASP A 308 1.12 2.60 -18.49
N CYS A 309 -0.19 2.84 -18.42
CA CYS A 309 -0.84 3.54 -17.31
C CYS A 309 -0.74 2.70 -16.03
N TYR A 310 -0.95 1.38 -16.12
CA TYR A 310 -0.79 0.47 -14.98
C TYR A 310 0.66 0.30 -14.57
N ARG A 311 1.63 0.33 -15.48
CA ARG A 311 3.06 0.31 -15.11
C ARG A 311 3.45 1.55 -14.31
N SER A 312 2.75 2.66 -14.45
CA SER A 312 2.95 3.82 -13.57
C SER A 312 2.58 3.51 -12.11
N THR A 313 1.73 2.50 -11.85
CA THR A 313 1.47 2.01 -10.48
C THR A 313 2.66 1.27 -9.88
N ILE A 314 3.50 0.68 -10.75
CA ILE A 314 4.76 0.04 -10.37
C ILE A 314 5.87 1.08 -10.21
N HIS A 315 5.76 2.24 -10.88
CA HIS A 315 6.78 3.30 -10.90
C HIS A 315 6.58 4.44 -9.91
N VAL A 316 5.44 4.56 -9.20
CA VAL A 316 5.54 5.18 -7.87
C VAL A 316 6.39 4.22 -7.08
N ALA A 317 7.51 4.73 -6.58
CA ALA A 317 8.47 4.04 -5.76
C ALA A 317 7.79 3.33 -4.57
N HIS A 318 7.21 2.15 -4.81
CA HIS A 318 7.70 1.03 -4.06
C HIS A 318 9.20 1.07 -4.30
N HIS A 319 9.92 1.67 -3.35
CA HIS A 319 11.20 1.09 -2.96
C HIS A 319 10.95 -0.40 -3.07
N ARG A 320 11.57 -1.07 -4.06
CA ARG A 320 11.52 -2.52 -4.15
C ARG A 320 11.63 -2.97 -2.70
N LEU A 321 10.61 -3.67 -2.18
CA LEU A 321 10.67 -4.09 -0.79
C LEU A 321 11.82 -5.07 -0.75
N ILE A 322 13.00 -4.57 -0.37
CA ILE A 322 14.20 -5.35 -0.27
C ILE A 322 14.05 -6.06 1.06
N VAL A 323 13.69 -7.34 0.98
CA VAL A 323 13.57 -8.17 2.17
C VAL A 323 14.97 -8.69 2.47
N THR A 324 15.55 -8.26 3.59
CA THR A 324 16.88 -8.69 4.01
C THR A 324 16.86 -9.42 5.33
N THR A 325 17.79 -10.36 5.48
CA THR A 325 18.12 -10.97 6.77
C THR A 325 19.64 -11.00 6.93
N ILE A 326 20.13 -10.91 8.17
CA ILE A 326 21.56 -11.03 8.50
C ILE A 326 21.69 -12.14 9.53
N LEU A 327 22.48 -13.16 9.20
CA LEU A 327 22.74 -14.28 10.10
C LEU A 327 24.10 -14.09 10.78
N ARG A 328 24.29 -14.75 11.91
CA ARG A 328 25.52 -14.78 12.71
C ARG A 328 25.94 -16.23 12.89
N GLU A 329 27.22 -16.49 13.05
CA GLU A 329 27.72 -17.83 13.32
C GLU A 329 27.00 -18.41 14.57
N PRO A 330 26.33 -19.57 14.46
CA PRO A 330 25.44 -20.08 15.49
C PRO A 330 26.07 -20.32 16.86
N ILE A 331 27.31 -20.79 16.93
CA ILE A 331 28.02 -21.02 18.20
C ILE A 331 28.33 -19.69 18.89
N GLU A 332 28.82 -18.71 18.13
CA GLU A 332 29.10 -17.36 18.62
C GLU A 332 27.82 -16.59 18.99
N ARG A 333 26.71 -16.85 18.28
CA ARG A 333 25.38 -16.33 18.62
C ARG A 333 24.91 -16.82 19.98
N LEU A 334 25.06 -18.12 20.27
CA LEU A 334 24.77 -18.70 21.59
C LEU A 334 25.57 -18.03 22.71
N ARG A 335 26.88 -17.86 22.49
CA ARG A 335 27.76 -17.15 23.43
C ARG A 335 27.30 -15.71 23.64
N SER A 336 27.16 -14.95 22.56
CA SER A 336 26.75 -13.56 22.62
C SER A 336 25.44 -13.38 23.37
N TYR A 337 24.46 -14.23 23.11
CA TYR A 337 23.16 -14.19 23.78
C TYR A 337 23.27 -14.38 25.30
N TYR A 338 24.08 -15.34 25.76
CA TYR A 338 24.32 -15.57 27.19
C TYR A 338 24.97 -14.34 27.86
N TYR A 339 26.00 -13.76 27.24
CA TYR A 339 26.73 -12.62 27.80
C TYR A 339 25.98 -11.28 27.67
N PHE A 340 25.07 -11.12 26.69
CA PHE A 340 24.18 -9.95 26.59
C PHE A 340 23.09 -9.94 27.67
N GLY A 341 22.55 -11.10 28.05
CA GLY A 341 21.42 -11.22 28.96
C GLY A 341 21.70 -10.80 30.41
N GLY A 342 22.98 -10.73 30.81
CA GLY A 342 23.38 -10.37 32.18
C GLY A 342 23.34 -8.87 32.51
N ASN A 343 23.39 -7.99 31.50
CA ASN A 343 23.66 -6.56 31.70
C ASN A 343 22.48 -5.61 31.33
N GLY A 344 21.24 -6.10 31.33
CA GLY A 344 20.07 -5.20 31.24
C GLY A 344 19.92 -4.49 29.89
N PHE A 345 19.58 -5.25 28.84
CA PHE A 345 19.31 -4.73 27.49
C PHE A 345 18.06 -3.82 27.38
N LEU A 346 17.28 -3.64 28.45
CA LEU A 346 16.10 -2.78 28.46
C LEU A 346 16.36 -1.57 29.35
N PRO A 347 17.03 -0.50 28.84
CA PRO A 347 17.45 0.65 29.63
C PRO A 347 16.31 1.50 30.21
N ASN A 348 15.04 1.11 30.03
CA ASN A 348 13.87 1.87 30.49
C ASN A 348 12.72 1.03 31.08
N LEU A 349 12.93 -0.27 31.31
CA LEU A 349 11.99 -1.02 32.15
C LEU A 349 12.48 -0.88 33.59
N THR A 350 11.96 0.14 34.27
CA THR A 350 12.06 0.39 35.72
C THR A 350 11.34 -0.71 36.52
N VAL A 351 11.53 -1.97 36.14
CA VAL A 351 11.05 -3.09 36.93
C VAL A 351 12.06 -3.25 38.05
N GLU A 352 11.65 -2.82 39.24
CA GLU A 352 12.31 -3.06 40.54
C GLU A 352 12.37 -4.56 40.87
N HIS A 353 12.91 -5.39 39.98
CA HIS A 353 13.36 -6.74 40.30
C HIS A 353 14.86 -6.69 40.63
N ALA A 354 15.17 -5.90 41.66
CA ALA A 354 16.49 -5.71 42.23
C ALA A 354 17.04 -6.93 43.01
N ASP A 355 16.46 -8.11 42.84
CA ASP A 355 16.85 -9.32 43.60
C ASP A 355 17.44 -10.45 42.75
N VAL A 356 17.57 -10.25 41.42
CA VAL A 356 18.48 -11.07 40.61
C VAL A 356 19.88 -10.48 40.74
N GLY A 357 20.46 -10.64 41.93
CA GLY A 357 21.77 -10.12 42.27
C GLY A 357 22.79 -10.47 41.20
N ASN A 358 23.28 -9.44 40.51
CA ASN A 358 24.52 -9.28 39.73
C ASN A 358 25.41 -10.53 39.64
N ARG A 359 24.93 -11.63 39.05
CA ARG A 359 25.77 -12.81 38.80
C ARG A 359 26.57 -12.51 37.57
N ALA A 360 27.81 -12.08 37.77
CA ALA A 360 28.80 -12.00 36.71
C ALA A 360 28.75 -13.29 35.87
N ALA A 361 28.71 -13.12 34.55
CA ALA A 361 28.74 -14.25 33.63
C ALA A 361 29.96 -15.14 33.96
N SER A 362 29.76 -16.46 33.97
CA SER A 362 30.80 -17.41 34.36
C SER A 362 30.76 -18.66 33.47
N HIS A 363 31.91 -19.32 33.30
CA HIS A 363 31.97 -20.60 32.58
C HIS A 363 30.99 -21.63 33.12
N GLN A 364 30.87 -21.74 34.44
CA GLN A 364 29.97 -22.71 35.04
C GLN A 364 28.50 -22.40 34.71
N GLY A 365 28.11 -21.12 34.75
CA GLY A 365 26.78 -20.69 34.36
C GLY A 365 26.50 -20.95 32.88
N PHE A 366 27.46 -20.62 32.00
CA PHE A 366 27.31 -20.83 30.56
C PHE A 366 27.22 -22.32 30.20
N LYS A 367 28.05 -23.17 30.82
CA LYS A 367 27.98 -24.63 30.66
C LYS A 367 26.63 -25.20 31.08
N SER A 368 26.12 -24.82 32.24
CA SER A 368 24.79 -25.25 32.69
C SER A 368 23.71 -24.81 31.70
N TRP A 369 23.79 -23.57 31.22
CA TRP A 369 22.88 -23.01 30.22
C TRP A 369 22.90 -23.75 28.88
N LEU A 370 24.08 -24.22 28.43
CA LEU A 370 24.26 -25.04 27.23
C LEU A 370 23.76 -26.48 27.43
N LYS A 371 24.07 -27.12 28.57
CA LYS A 371 23.60 -28.49 28.88
C LYS A 371 22.08 -28.56 28.88
N PHE A 372 21.43 -27.59 29.51
CA PHE A 372 19.98 -27.42 29.53
C PHE A 372 19.38 -27.39 28.11
N ARG A 373 19.99 -26.64 27.19
CA ARG A 373 19.56 -26.55 25.79
C ARG A 373 19.82 -27.82 25.01
N ARG A 374 20.99 -28.42 25.19
CA ARG A 374 21.35 -29.71 24.59
C ARG A 374 20.28 -30.75 24.93
N ASP A 375 19.94 -30.90 26.21
CA ASP A 375 18.99 -31.92 26.66
C ASP A 375 17.58 -31.69 26.09
N PHE A 376 17.18 -30.43 25.90
CA PHE A 376 15.94 -30.11 25.17
C PHE A 376 16.00 -30.52 23.70
N ILE A 377 17.04 -30.12 22.96
CA ILE A 377 17.09 -30.36 21.50
C ILE A 377 17.37 -31.83 21.14
N THR A 378 18.02 -32.60 22.02
CA THR A 378 18.25 -34.03 21.81
C THR A 378 17.05 -34.89 22.20
N GLY A 379 15.97 -34.27 22.68
CA GLY A 379 14.77 -34.98 23.14
C GLY A 379 14.97 -35.74 24.45
N ASN A 380 16.03 -35.43 25.20
CA ASN A 380 16.22 -36.03 26.54
C ASN A 380 15.15 -35.54 27.51
N TRP A 381 14.55 -34.37 27.27
CA TRP A 381 13.46 -33.81 28.05
C TRP A 381 12.18 -33.66 27.21
N SER A 382 11.04 -33.97 27.84
CA SER A 382 9.73 -33.56 27.31
C SER A 382 9.57 -32.03 27.40
N TYR A 383 8.63 -31.50 26.62
CA TYR A 383 8.31 -30.07 26.67
C TYR A 383 7.83 -29.64 28.06
N GLU A 384 7.08 -30.49 28.78
CA GLU A 384 6.60 -30.24 30.13
C GLU A 384 7.74 -30.25 31.15
N GLN A 385 8.65 -31.24 31.08
CA GLN A 385 9.85 -31.29 31.93
C GLN A 385 10.71 -30.05 31.74
N PHE A 386 10.83 -29.61 30.49
CA PHE A 386 11.51 -28.38 30.15
C PHE A 386 10.84 -27.14 30.76
N LEU A 387 9.53 -26.98 30.62
CA LEU A 387 8.79 -25.85 31.19
C LEU A 387 8.86 -25.82 32.73
N GLN A 388 8.82 -26.99 33.37
CA GLN A 388 8.97 -27.10 34.82
C GLN A 388 10.36 -26.66 35.29
N GLN A 389 11.42 -27.03 34.56
CA GLN A 389 12.78 -26.64 34.93
C GLN A 389 13.09 -25.17 34.57
N ALA A 390 12.49 -24.65 33.49
CA ALA A 390 12.63 -23.27 33.05
C ALA A 390 12.00 -22.23 34.00
N SER A 391 11.15 -22.67 34.95
CA SER A 391 10.49 -21.80 35.94
C SER A 391 11.26 -21.69 37.29
N GLY A 392 12.42 -22.35 37.44
CA GLY A 392 13.25 -22.36 38.66
C GLY A 392 14.29 -21.23 38.77
N LYS A 393 15.17 -21.28 39.79
CA LYS A 393 16.18 -20.24 40.13
C LYS A 393 17.23 -19.88 39.04
N ASP A 394 17.21 -20.58 37.90
CA ASP A 394 17.99 -20.23 36.70
C ASP A 394 17.14 -19.47 35.66
N ALA A 395 15.90 -19.11 36.00
CA ALA A 395 14.91 -18.40 35.18
C ALA A 395 15.17 -16.89 35.12
N GLY A 396 16.28 -16.50 34.49
CA GLY A 396 16.30 -15.21 33.81
C GLY A 396 15.28 -15.24 32.66
N SER A 397 13.99 -15.06 32.96
CA SER A 397 12.86 -14.80 32.04
C SER A 397 12.97 -15.45 30.65
N THR A 398 13.15 -16.78 30.58
CA THR A 398 13.11 -17.47 29.29
C THR A 398 11.67 -17.79 28.93
N SER A 399 10.95 -16.78 28.43
CA SER A 399 9.74 -17.04 27.63
C SER A 399 10.07 -18.03 26.51
N ARG A 400 9.09 -18.82 26.05
CA ARG A 400 9.25 -19.73 24.88
C ARG A 400 9.96 -19.04 23.71
N PHE A 401 9.69 -17.75 23.54
CA PHE A 401 10.33 -16.88 22.56
C PHE A 401 11.85 -16.71 22.75
N MET A 402 12.30 -16.46 23.99
CA MET A 402 13.73 -16.35 24.33
C MET A 402 14.48 -17.69 24.16
N LEU A 403 13.80 -18.83 24.40
CA LEU A 403 14.40 -20.14 24.16
C LEU A 403 14.61 -20.39 22.66
N LEU A 404 13.55 -20.25 21.85
CA LEU A 404 13.59 -20.43 20.40
C LEU A 404 14.61 -19.50 19.76
N ARG A 405 14.76 -18.28 20.29
CA ARG A 405 15.83 -17.36 19.90
C ARG A 405 17.23 -17.86 20.22
N SER A 406 17.45 -18.61 21.30
CA SER A 406 18.81 -19.03 21.67
C SER A 406 19.30 -20.26 20.90
N CYS A 407 18.61 -21.40 20.92
CA CYS A 407 19.14 -22.65 20.33
C CYS A 407 18.71 -22.92 18.90
N CYS A 408 17.49 -22.52 18.49
CA CYS A 408 16.86 -23.03 17.27
C CYS A 408 16.29 -21.94 16.36
N GLU A 409 16.86 -20.74 16.38
CA GLU A 409 16.25 -19.56 15.77
C GLU A 409 16.05 -19.75 14.26
N TYR A 410 17.09 -20.19 13.56
CA TYR A 410 17.06 -20.25 12.10
C TYR A 410 16.10 -21.34 11.62
N GLU A 411 16.18 -22.55 12.16
CA GLU A 411 15.25 -23.60 11.78
C GLU A 411 13.82 -23.28 12.20
N THR A 412 13.59 -22.61 13.34
CA THR A 412 12.23 -22.33 13.82
C THR A 412 11.57 -21.22 13.00
N TRP A 413 12.24 -20.07 12.86
CA TRP A 413 11.64 -18.89 12.24
C TRP A 413 11.68 -18.91 10.72
N LEU A 414 12.74 -19.50 10.12
CA LEU A 414 12.84 -19.59 8.65
C LEU A 414 12.27 -20.91 8.13
N GLY A 415 12.32 -21.97 8.94
CA GLY A 415 12.07 -23.33 8.49
C GLY A 415 10.93 -24.07 9.18
N ASP A 416 10.28 -23.48 10.18
CA ASP A 416 9.25 -24.16 10.99
C ASP A 416 9.76 -25.51 11.54
N GLY A 417 10.99 -25.49 12.07
CA GLY A 417 11.73 -26.65 12.59
C GLY A 417 12.52 -27.45 11.53
N SER A 418 12.35 -27.17 10.24
CA SER A 418 13.02 -27.87 9.14
C SER A 418 14.20 -27.09 8.55
N VAL A 419 15.37 -27.73 8.55
CA VAL A 419 16.61 -27.19 7.93
C VAL A 419 16.40 -26.92 6.45
N GLU A 420 15.75 -27.83 5.72
CA GLU A 420 15.54 -27.68 4.27
C GLU A 420 14.56 -26.56 3.94
N ARG A 421 13.51 -26.36 4.75
CA ARG A 421 12.60 -25.22 4.58
C ARG A 421 13.32 -23.89 4.87
N ALA A 422 14.17 -23.85 5.89
CA ALA A 422 14.96 -22.65 6.20
C ALA A 422 15.92 -22.29 5.04
N LYS A 423 16.62 -23.28 4.47
CA LYS A 423 17.45 -23.08 3.27
C LYS A 423 16.62 -22.56 2.09
N LEU A 424 15.45 -23.15 1.85
CA LEU A 424 14.55 -22.70 0.79
C LEU A 424 14.11 -21.25 1.00
N ALA A 425 13.76 -20.87 2.24
CA ALA A 425 13.38 -19.50 2.58
C ALA A 425 14.54 -18.52 2.30
N LEU A 426 15.76 -18.83 2.76
CA LEU A 426 16.95 -18.02 2.47
C LEU A 426 17.21 -17.85 0.97
N ALA A 427 17.01 -18.91 0.19
CA ALA A 427 17.24 -18.89 -1.25
C ALA A 427 16.19 -18.11 -2.05
N THR A 428 14.96 -17.98 -1.53
CA THR A 428 13.80 -17.53 -2.34
C THR A 428 13.06 -16.31 -1.80
N GLN A 429 13.05 -16.07 -0.48
CA GLN A 429 12.20 -15.04 0.14
C GLN A 429 12.93 -13.74 0.46
N PHE A 430 14.27 -13.76 0.44
CA PHE A 430 15.08 -12.60 0.72
C PHE A 430 15.73 -12.10 -0.58
N ASP A 431 15.90 -10.80 -0.72
CA ASP A 431 16.73 -10.18 -1.74
C ASP A 431 18.22 -10.26 -1.35
N LEU A 432 18.51 -10.09 -0.05
CA LEU A 432 19.86 -10.20 0.51
C LEU A 432 19.86 -11.06 1.79
N VAL A 433 20.81 -11.99 1.86
CA VAL A 433 21.14 -12.76 3.06
C VAL A 433 22.53 -12.34 3.48
N GLY A 434 22.68 -11.50 4.50
CA GLY A 434 23.97 -11.03 5.02
C GLY A 434 24.54 -11.95 6.09
N ILE A 435 25.84 -11.77 6.37
CA ILE A 435 26.60 -12.52 7.38
C ILE A 435 27.27 -11.52 8.33
N THR A 436 27.07 -11.67 9.62
CA THR A 436 27.57 -10.75 10.66
C THR A 436 29.10 -10.70 10.65
N GLU A 437 29.76 -11.83 10.45
CA GLU A 437 31.22 -11.97 10.34
C GLU A 437 31.79 -11.34 9.05
N ARG A 438 30.90 -10.90 8.14
CA ARG A 438 31.21 -10.18 6.90
C ARG A 438 30.32 -8.93 6.78
N LEU A 439 30.06 -8.26 7.91
CA LEU A 439 29.06 -7.20 7.99
C LEU A 439 29.30 -6.09 6.97
N ASP A 440 30.54 -5.64 6.79
CA ASP A 440 30.88 -4.60 5.80
C ASP A 440 30.44 -4.97 4.39
N GLU A 441 30.68 -6.23 3.99
CA GLU A 441 30.28 -6.74 2.69
C GLU A 441 28.75 -6.81 2.56
N GLY A 442 28.07 -7.18 3.65
CA GLY A 442 26.61 -7.16 3.75
C GLY A 442 26.04 -5.75 3.62
N LEU A 443 26.63 -4.78 4.31
CA LEU A 443 26.20 -3.37 4.29
C LEU A 443 26.41 -2.74 2.90
N VAL A 444 27.57 -2.98 2.28
CA VAL A 444 27.87 -2.48 0.93
C VAL A 444 26.94 -3.13 -0.10
N SER A 445 26.66 -4.42 0.02
CA SER A 445 25.65 -5.11 -0.82
C SER A 445 24.25 -4.53 -0.63
N LEU A 446 23.88 -4.21 0.61
CA LEU A 446 22.59 -3.60 0.91
C LEU A 446 22.46 -2.22 0.27
N GLY A 447 23.44 -1.34 0.46
CA GLY A 447 23.40 -0.02 -0.16
C GLY A 447 23.38 -0.10 -1.69
N LYS A 448 24.10 -1.05 -2.29
CA LYS A 448 24.05 -1.27 -3.74
C LYS A 448 22.63 -1.61 -4.22
N LEU A 449 21.87 -2.43 -3.48
CA LEU A 449 20.46 -2.72 -3.78
C LEU A 449 19.58 -1.46 -3.67
N TYR A 450 19.90 -0.55 -2.75
CA TYR A 450 19.25 0.76 -2.59
C TYR A 450 19.79 1.86 -3.51
N GLY A 451 20.72 1.54 -4.42
CA GLY A 451 21.36 2.54 -5.29
C GLY A 451 22.29 3.53 -4.57
N GLN A 452 22.74 3.18 -3.37
CA GLN A 452 23.70 3.96 -2.60
C GLN A 452 25.14 3.57 -2.93
N THR A 453 26.03 4.57 -2.84
CA THR A 453 27.49 4.41 -2.94
C THR A 453 28.09 4.03 -1.58
N PRO A 454 29.29 3.40 -1.54
CA PRO A 454 30.01 3.15 -0.30
C PRO A 454 30.22 4.41 0.56
N GLN A 455 30.40 5.57 -0.06
CA GLN A 455 30.54 6.87 0.60
C GLN A 455 29.27 7.27 1.36
N GLN A 456 28.12 7.15 0.69
CA GLN A 456 26.82 7.47 1.29
C GLN A 456 26.52 6.52 2.46
N LEU A 457 26.80 5.22 2.30
CA LEU A 457 26.66 4.25 3.39
C LEU A 457 27.56 4.60 4.59
N ALA A 458 28.85 4.87 4.36
CA ALA A 458 29.79 5.22 5.44
C ALA A 458 29.36 6.48 6.20
N ALA A 459 28.69 7.44 5.54
CA ALA A 459 28.13 8.60 6.21
C ALA A 459 26.96 8.24 7.14
N VAL A 460 26.10 7.30 6.73
CA VAL A 460 24.99 6.82 7.56
C VAL A 460 25.51 6.06 8.78
N PHE A 461 26.45 5.13 8.59
CA PHE A 461 26.92 4.25 9.67
C PHE A 461 27.78 4.97 10.72
N ARG A 462 28.48 6.05 10.35
CA ARG A 462 29.18 6.91 11.33
C ARG A 462 28.27 7.56 12.38
N SER A 463 26.96 7.59 12.14
CA SER A 463 26.00 8.17 13.08
C SER A 463 25.43 7.15 14.08
N ILE A 464 25.70 5.85 13.88
CA ILE A 464 25.20 4.78 14.75
C ILE A 464 26.21 4.61 15.89
N PRO A 465 25.84 4.84 17.15
CA PRO A 465 26.78 4.65 18.24
C PRO A 465 27.09 3.15 18.41
N GLU A 466 28.26 2.82 18.94
CA GLU A 466 28.73 1.45 19.22
C GLU A 466 27.98 0.81 20.41
N ILE A 467 26.65 0.83 20.39
CA ILE A 467 25.84 0.45 21.57
C ILE A 467 25.75 -1.06 21.78
N PHE A 468 26.32 -1.87 20.87
CA PHE A 468 26.06 -3.31 20.81
C PHE A 468 27.31 -4.19 20.67
N ASP A 469 28.50 -3.69 21.06
CA ASP A 469 29.63 -4.59 21.26
C ASP A 469 29.64 -5.13 22.70
N ASN A 470 29.75 -6.44 22.83
CA ASN A 470 29.92 -7.12 24.11
C ASN A 470 31.16 -8.02 24.14
N SER A 471 32.10 -7.80 23.22
CA SER A 471 33.38 -8.50 23.14
C SER A 471 34.11 -8.50 24.49
N ASP A 472 34.21 -7.35 25.15
CA ASP A 472 34.88 -7.17 26.45
C ASP A 472 34.23 -7.96 27.61
N ASN A 473 32.96 -8.34 27.46
CA ASN A 473 32.22 -9.05 28.50
C ASN A 473 32.25 -10.58 28.30
N LYS A 474 32.80 -11.09 27.19
CA LYS A 474 32.82 -12.52 26.89
C LYS A 474 34.06 -13.19 27.47
N LEU A 475 33.85 -14.30 28.17
CA LEU A 475 34.95 -15.20 28.51
C LEU A 475 35.32 -16.06 27.28
N ASP A 476 36.57 -16.51 27.26
CA ASP A 476 37.10 -17.43 26.24
C ASP A 476 36.40 -18.78 26.26
N TRP A 477 36.38 -19.49 25.14
CA TRP A 477 35.78 -20.82 25.10
C TRP A 477 36.60 -21.84 25.89
N THR A 478 35.99 -22.56 26.81
CA THR A 478 36.51 -23.86 27.25
C THR A 478 36.19 -24.93 26.20
N ALA A 479 36.99 -26.01 26.17
CA ALA A 479 36.76 -27.13 25.26
C ALA A 479 35.36 -27.78 25.47
N GLU A 480 34.91 -27.88 26.73
CA GLU A 480 33.60 -28.42 27.09
C GLU A 480 32.46 -27.53 26.57
N GLU A 481 32.55 -26.21 26.75
CA GLU A 481 31.55 -25.26 26.24
C GLU A 481 31.44 -25.31 24.72
N LYS A 482 32.58 -25.33 24.01
CA LYS A 482 32.59 -25.38 22.55
C LYS A 482 31.96 -26.68 22.03
N ALA A 483 32.26 -27.82 22.68
CA ALA A 483 31.65 -29.09 22.33
C ALA A 483 30.12 -29.07 22.54
N LEU A 484 29.66 -28.54 23.67
CA LEU A 484 28.22 -28.41 23.96
C LEU A 484 27.53 -27.46 22.97
N ALA A 485 28.10 -26.29 22.71
CA ALA A 485 27.54 -25.32 21.78
C ALA A 485 27.47 -25.88 20.36
N THR A 486 28.46 -26.67 19.93
CA THR A 486 28.43 -27.37 18.63
C THR A 486 27.22 -28.29 18.53
N ILE A 487 26.93 -29.07 19.57
CA ILE A 487 25.74 -29.94 19.60
C ILE A 487 24.46 -29.10 19.55
N VAL A 488 24.39 -28.03 20.36
CA VAL A 488 23.21 -27.15 20.42
C VAL A 488 22.92 -26.47 19.08
N ALA A 489 23.98 -26.09 18.35
CA ALA A 489 23.88 -25.30 17.15
C ALA A 489 23.83 -26.11 15.84
N ASP A 490 23.98 -27.44 15.87
CA ASP A 490 24.19 -28.29 14.68
C ASP A 490 23.27 -27.97 13.48
N LYS A 491 21.95 -27.89 13.72
CA LYS A 491 20.97 -27.53 12.67
C LYS A 491 21.15 -26.10 12.16
N SER A 492 21.28 -25.15 13.08
CA SER A 492 21.52 -23.74 12.74
C SER A 492 22.85 -23.58 11.97
N THR A 493 23.89 -24.38 12.27
CA THR A 493 25.18 -24.38 11.56
C THR A 493 25.01 -24.83 10.11
N ALA A 494 24.21 -25.88 9.86
CA ALA A 494 23.89 -26.29 8.49
C ALA A 494 23.15 -25.19 7.69
N ILE A 495 22.24 -24.44 8.33
CA ILE A 495 21.53 -23.32 7.71
C ILE A 495 22.47 -22.13 7.46
N TYR A 496 23.33 -21.81 8.43
CA TYR A 496 24.30 -20.72 8.34
C TYR A 496 25.33 -20.95 7.24
N ASN A 497 25.88 -22.17 7.12
CA ASN A 497 26.81 -22.50 6.03
C ASN A 497 26.15 -22.30 4.65
N PHE A 498 24.90 -22.72 4.51
CA PHE A 498 24.13 -22.45 3.29
C PHE A 498 23.91 -20.95 3.06
N ALA A 499 23.62 -20.19 4.12
CA ALA A 499 23.48 -18.74 4.04
C ALA A 499 24.77 -18.05 3.54
N GLN A 500 25.94 -18.51 3.97
CA GLN A 500 27.23 -18.00 3.49
C GLN A 500 27.40 -18.23 1.97
N GLU A 501 27.01 -19.40 1.47
CA GLU A 501 27.03 -19.67 0.03
C GLU A 501 26.05 -18.79 -0.75
N VAL A 502 24.83 -18.60 -0.23
CA VAL A 502 23.81 -17.72 -0.84
C VAL A 502 24.31 -16.28 -0.87
N PHE A 503 24.89 -15.81 0.23
CA PHE A 503 25.49 -14.48 0.33
C PHE A 503 26.57 -14.27 -0.73
N GLN A 504 27.58 -15.15 -0.77
CA GLN A 504 28.70 -15.04 -1.71
C GLN A 504 28.21 -15.00 -3.16
N ARG A 505 27.33 -15.93 -3.56
CA ARG A 505 26.83 -16.01 -4.93
C ARG A 505 26.07 -14.74 -5.33
N ARG A 506 25.21 -14.23 -4.44
CA ARG A 506 24.39 -13.04 -4.72
C ARG A 506 25.21 -11.77 -4.71
N ALA A 507 26.14 -11.62 -3.77
CA ALA A 507 27.02 -10.46 -3.71
C ALA A 507 27.90 -10.38 -4.96
N VAL A 508 28.55 -11.49 -5.37
CA VAL A 508 29.33 -11.52 -6.63
C VAL A 508 28.45 -11.19 -7.84
N THR A 509 27.23 -11.73 -7.91
CA THR A 509 26.28 -11.40 -8.98
C THR A 509 25.92 -9.91 -8.99
N LEU A 510 25.68 -9.32 -7.82
CA LEU A 510 25.29 -7.92 -7.65
C LEU A 510 26.40 -6.94 -8.05
N PHE A 511 27.67 -7.31 -7.84
CA PHE A 511 28.85 -6.49 -8.17
C PHE A 511 29.52 -6.89 -9.50
N GLY A 512 29.07 -7.96 -10.14
CA GLY A 512 29.64 -8.52 -11.37
C GLY A 512 30.94 -9.33 -11.14
N SER A 513 31.69 -9.07 -10.07
CA SER A 513 32.86 -9.84 -9.66
C SER A 513 33.10 -9.69 -8.16
N GLU A 514 33.86 -10.63 -7.59
CA GLU A 514 34.33 -10.55 -6.19
C GLU A 514 35.30 -9.37 -5.99
N GLU A 515 36.17 -9.09 -6.96
CA GLU A 515 37.10 -7.96 -6.92
C GLU A 515 36.37 -6.61 -6.80
N ASN A 516 35.27 -6.43 -7.54
CA ASN A 516 34.46 -5.21 -7.48
C ASN A 516 33.78 -5.05 -6.12
N MET A 517 33.30 -6.16 -5.54
CA MET A 517 32.71 -6.16 -4.21
C MET A 517 33.76 -5.77 -3.15
N LEU A 518 34.93 -6.40 -3.17
CA LEU A 518 36.02 -6.10 -2.23
C LEU A 518 36.54 -4.67 -2.38
N ALA A 519 36.61 -4.13 -3.60
CA ALA A 519 36.98 -2.72 -3.82
C ALA A 519 35.95 -1.74 -3.23
N ALA A 520 34.66 -2.06 -3.32
CA ALA A 520 33.60 -1.27 -2.70
C ALA A 520 33.66 -1.33 -1.16
N VAL A 521 33.99 -2.49 -0.60
CA VAL A 521 34.19 -2.69 0.84
C VAL A 521 35.41 -1.93 1.35
N GLU A 522 36.53 -1.98 0.64
CA GLU A 522 37.74 -1.23 0.97
C GLU A 522 37.46 0.30 0.96
N THR A 523 36.64 0.75 0.02
CA THR A 523 36.19 2.15 -0.02
C THR A 523 35.33 2.52 1.19
N PHE A 524 34.41 1.63 1.59
CA PHE A 524 33.58 1.82 2.78
C PHE A 524 34.44 1.89 4.06
N LYS A 525 35.36 0.94 4.27
CA LYS A 525 36.27 0.88 5.43
C LYS A 525 37.16 2.12 5.58
N LYS A 526 37.73 2.61 4.48
CA LYS A 526 38.55 3.84 4.50
C LYS A 526 37.78 5.06 5.01
N LEU A 527 36.46 5.07 4.85
CA LEU A 527 35.59 6.16 5.26
C LEU A 527 34.96 5.92 6.63
N ASN A 528 35.07 4.71 7.17
CA ASN A 528 34.56 4.30 8.47
C ASN A 528 35.61 3.42 9.18
N PRO A 529 36.73 4.00 9.63
CA PRO A 529 37.84 3.21 10.18
C PRO A 529 37.49 2.47 11.48
N ASP A 530 36.42 2.89 12.15
CA ASP A 530 35.96 2.36 13.45
C ASP A 530 34.92 1.23 13.30
N SER A 531 34.52 0.85 12.08
CA SER A 531 33.54 -0.24 11.84
C SER A 531 34.10 -1.65 11.83
#